data_AF-A0AAW0N7H9-F1
#
_entry.id   AF-A0AAW0N7H9-F1
#
_cell.length_a   1.000
_cell.length_b   1.000
_cell.length_c   1.000
_cell.angle_alpha   90.00
_cell.angle_beta   90.00
_cell.angle_gamma   90.00
#
_symmetry.space_group_name_H-M   'P 1'
#
loop_
_entity.id
_entity.type
_entity.pdbx_description
1 polymer ?
#
loop_
_entity_poly.entity_id
_entity_poly.type
_entity_poly.pdbx_seq_one_letter_code
_entity_poly.pdbx_strand_id
1 'polypeptide(L)'
;MYTSEDGTCQRCPSHCDVCSDQHTCFKCSFLYLMLNGACKASCPAGYFEDMEEGRCGQCHPTCATCSGPQGDECETCSSFSPMLYKGTCFRECPAGTYYQTEDNECQECHPTCASCRGPEPHQCTECERGLVLDPNSLQCGVTGDAHCPLGTYLEHDQFTCSSCHRGCLSCEGPQLCSTCAAPHYLDNGTCVHSCPLGTYSSSQDADGQQLGFCRPCDPVCSSCTGASAKDCLTCSPGHLRLLHLCVSHCPKGYYKDSSGCEKCHHSCALCSGPGPDSCRICAPPLLELQGTNLCVEHCPQRFYQNEHVCKQCHISCQTCSDASPQACLTCDYGSILKDNVCFPRCKEGTYFSEQESCDPCDRSCRHCFGPKPQQCVSCNDNAGLHVVESRCAPCCSSNRNSSGCCVCDIRTALCVEAPVPKLGADQDRSLGTDEGTDLSSASKVLKHTSASLPLALLLALGLVCGAVVLYRARSRRTLCWKQSYEKLSGSSTVNMPHGVPDPTTRTMWM
;
A
#
# COMPACT_ATOMS: atom_id res chain seq x y z
N MET A 1 -17.97 27.97 -33.39
CA MET A 1 -18.72 28.94 -34.23
C MET A 1 -18.10 28.92 -35.60
N TYR A 2 -18.89 29.10 -36.66
CA TYR A 2 -18.41 29.17 -38.05
C TYR A 2 -18.90 30.46 -38.72
N THR A 3 -18.21 30.92 -39.75
CA THR A 3 -18.60 32.08 -40.54
C THR A 3 -19.56 31.67 -41.64
N SER A 4 -20.81 32.14 -41.56
CA SER A 4 -21.81 31.96 -42.61
C SER A 4 -21.45 32.80 -43.85
N GLU A 5 -22.03 32.49 -45.01
CA GLU A 5 -21.83 33.22 -46.27
C GLU A 5 -22.17 34.72 -46.15
N ASP A 6 -23.08 35.07 -45.24
CA ASP A 6 -23.45 36.47 -44.94
C ASP A 6 -22.45 37.19 -43.99
N GLY A 7 -21.31 36.58 -43.68
CA GLY A 7 -20.28 37.13 -42.79
C GLY A 7 -20.64 37.12 -41.30
N THR A 8 -21.76 36.51 -40.92
CA THR A 8 -22.19 36.39 -39.52
C THR A 8 -21.64 35.13 -38.85
N CYS A 9 -21.27 35.22 -37.58
CA CYS A 9 -20.81 34.08 -36.80
C CYS A 9 -22.00 33.28 -36.26
N GLN A 10 -22.17 32.04 -36.73
CA GLN A 10 -23.20 31.13 -36.24
C GLN A 10 -22.61 30.07 -35.30
N ARG A 11 -23.42 29.56 -34.36
CA ARG A 11 -23.00 28.49 -33.43
C ARG A 11 -22.96 27.16 -34.17
N CYS A 12 -22.00 26.32 -33.77
CA CYS A 12 -21.94 24.96 -34.27
C CYS A 12 -23.13 24.13 -33.78
N PRO A 13 -23.43 23.00 -34.45
CA PRO A 13 -24.43 22.03 -33.99
C PRO A 13 -24.17 21.58 -32.55
N SER A 14 -25.21 21.09 -31.88
CA SER A 14 -25.10 20.59 -30.50
C SER A 14 -23.99 19.54 -30.38
N HIS A 15 -23.14 19.68 -29.36
CA HIS A 15 -22.03 18.76 -29.06
C HIS A 15 -20.91 18.74 -30.12
N CYS A 16 -20.81 19.80 -30.93
CA CYS A 16 -19.74 20.01 -31.90
C CYS A 16 -18.88 21.23 -31.53
N ASP A 17 -17.58 21.01 -31.35
CA ASP A 17 -16.59 22.04 -31.02
C ASP A 17 -16.09 22.79 -32.27
N VAL A 18 -15.91 22.07 -33.39
CA VAL A 18 -15.41 22.62 -34.67
C VAL A 18 -16.31 22.16 -35.82
N CYS A 19 -16.87 23.10 -36.58
CA CYS A 19 -17.80 22.84 -37.70
C CYS A 19 -17.51 23.75 -38.91
N SER A 20 -17.83 23.30 -40.13
CA SER A 20 -17.87 24.18 -41.33
C SER A 20 -19.22 24.87 -41.51
N ASP A 21 -20.30 24.19 -41.10
CA ASP A 21 -21.68 24.60 -41.31
C ASP A 21 -22.60 23.97 -40.24
N GLN A 22 -23.91 24.12 -40.38
CA GLN A 22 -24.91 23.56 -39.45
C GLN A 22 -25.08 22.02 -39.52
N HIS A 23 -24.43 21.34 -40.44
CA HIS A 23 -24.58 19.90 -40.66
C HIS A 23 -23.27 19.12 -40.56
N THR A 24 -22.13 19.80 -40.74
CA THR A 24 -20.82 19.15 -40.83
C THR A 24 -19.94 19.55 -39.64
N CYS A 25 -19.69 18.58 -38.75
CA CYS A 25 -18.78 18.69 -37.62
C CYS A 25 -17.44 17.99 -37.91
N PHE A 26 -16.34 18.65 -37.52
CA PHE A 26 -14.96 18.13 -37.59
C PHE A 26 -14.36 17.79 -36.24
N LYS A 27 -14.97 18.22 -35.14
CA LYS A 27 -14.53 17.87 -33.79
C LYS A 27 -15.71 17.87 -32.83
N CYS A 28 -16.01 16.71 -32.26
CA CYS A 28 -17.06 16.57 -31.26
C CYS A 28 -16.57 16.99 -29.88
N SER A 29 -17.49 17.43 -29.03
CA SER A 29 -17.23 17.70 -27.62
C SER A 29 -16.83 16.40 -26.89
N PHE A 30 -16.11 16.53 -25.78
CA PHE A 30 -15.71 15.41 -24.92
C PHE A 30 -16.93 14.52 -24.58
N LEU A 31 -16.80 13.19 -24.77
CA LEU A 31 -17.84 12.13 -24.64
C LEU A 31 -18.80 11.96 -25.84
N TYR A 32 -18.61 12.67 -26.95
CA TYR A 32 -19.38 12.44 -28.18
C TYR A 32 -18.48 11.94 -29.30
N LEU A 33 -18.99 10.98 -30.06
CA LEU A 33 -18.27 10.29 -31.12
C LEU A 33 -18.76 10.75 -32.49
N MET A 34 -17.83 10.98 -33.41
CA MET A 34 -18.16 11.40 -34.77
C MET A 34 -18.65 10.23 -35.64
N LEU A 35 -19.78 10.41 -36.30
CA LEU A 35 -20.28 9.52 -37.34
C LEU A 35 -20.88 10.34 -38.49
N ASN A 36 -20.31 10.22 -39.69
CA ASN A 36 -20.77 10.91 -40.91
C ASN A 36 -20.96 12.44 -40.71
N GLY A 37 -20.02 13.10 -40.03
CA GLY A 37 -20.07 14.55 -39.77
C GLY A 37 -21.00 14.99 -38.65
N ALA A 38 -21.67 14.06 -37.95
CA ALA A 38 -22.52 14.35 -36.79
C ALA A 38 -21.94 13.73 -35.51
N CYS A 39 -22.15 14.39 -34.38
CA CYS A 39 -21.72 13.91 -33.07
C CYS A 39 -22.84 13.09 -32.41
N LYS A 40 -22.52 11.87 -31.99
CA LYS A 40 -23.44 10.91 -31.36
C LYS A 40 -22.95 10.54 -29.96
N ALA A 41 -23.89 10.33 -29.04
CA ALA A 41 -23.56 9.89 -27.68
C ALA A 41 -23.21 8.40 -27.60
N SER A 42 -23.70 7.59 -28.56
CA SER A 42 -23.38 6.17 -28.71
C SER A 42 -23.42 5.79 -30.18
N CYS A 43 -22.59 4.83 -30.58
CA CYS A 43 -22.54 4.37 -31.96
C CYS A 43 -23.71 3.42 -32.28
N PRO A 44 -24.32 3.51 -33.48
CA PRO A 44 -25.37 2.58 -33.90
C PRO A 44 -24.80 1.19 -34.21
N ALA A 45 -25.66 0.17 -34.28
CA ALA A 45 -25.26 -1.17 -34.71
C ALA A 45 -24.49 -1.16 -36.04
N GLY A 46 -23.46 -2.01 -36.14
CA GLY A 46 -22.46 -2.00 -37.20
C GLY A 46 -21.26 -1.07 -36.94
N TYR A 47 -21.23 -0.36 -35.81
CA TYR A 47 -20.12 0.49 -35.41
C TYR A 47 -19.73 0.30 -33.93
N PHE A 48 -18.44 0.37 -33.63
CA PHE A 48 -17.89 0.39 -32.27
C PHE A 48 -17.42 1.79 -31.86
N GLU A 49 -17.21 1.97 -30.56
CA GLU A 49 -16.76 3.23 -29.98
C GLU A 49 -15.24 3.33 -30.00
N ASP A 50 -14.70 4.10 -30.95
CA ASP A 50 -13.27 4.38 -31.06
C ASP A 50 -12.95 5.65 -30.25
N MET A 51 -12.60 5.45 -28.99
CA MET A 51 -12.28 6.53 -28.04
C MET A 51 -10.93 7.21 -28.32
N GLU A 52 -10.00 6.53 -29.00
CA GLU A 52 -8.71 7.10 -29.36
C GLU A 52 -8.85 8.12 -30.48
N GLU A 53 -9.65 7.79 -31.50
CA GLU A 53 -9.93 8.69 -32.62
C GLU A 53 -11.17 9.57 -32.40
N GLY A 54 -11.97 9.31 -31.35
CA GLY A 54 -13.18 10.05 -31.03
C GLY A 54 -14.29 9.89 -32.07
N ARG A 55 -14.41 8.69 -32.66
CA ARG A 55 -15.36 8.40 -33.76
C ARG A 55 -16.06 7.05 -33.59
N CYS A 56 -17.08 6.83 -34.40
CA CYS A 56 -17.67 5.50 -34.57
C CYS A 56 -16.92 4.74 -35.65
N GLY A 57 -16.15 3.72 -35.26
CA GLY A 57 -15.43 2.83 -36.18
C GLY A 57 -16.36 1.74 -36.71
N GLN A 58 -16.18 1.27 -37.95
CA GLN A 58 -17.01 0.21 -38.52
C GLN A 58 -16.62 -1.16 -37.97
N CYS A 59 -17.62 -1.99 -37.67
CA CYS A 59 -17.41 -3.40 -37.33
C CYS A 59 -16.94 -4.21 -38.55
N HIS A 60 -16.34 -5.37 -38.29
CA HIS A 60 -16.12 -6.37 -39.34
C HIS A 60 -17.46 -6.79 -39.98
N PRO A 61 -17.53 -7.04 -41.31
CA PRO A 61 -18.80 -7.31 -42.01
C PRO A 61 -19.57 -8.55 -41.54
N THR A 62 -18.93 -9.47 -40.82
CA THR A 62 -19.58 -10.65 -40.24
C THR A 62 -20.30 -10.32 -38.92
N CYS A 63 -19.95 -9.22 -38.25
CA CYS A 63 -20.57 -8.79 -37.00
C CYS A 63 -21.79 -7.89 -37.25
N ALA A 64 -22.81 -8.00 -36.41
CA ALA A 64 -23.89 -7.01 -36.32
C ALA A 64 -23.59 -5.93 -35.26
N THR A 65 -22.95 -6.31 -34.15
CA THR A 65 -22.34 -5.41 -33.16
C THR A 65 -20.96 -5.94 -32.77
N CYS A 66 -20.05 -5.05 -32.37
CA CYS A 66 -18.66 -5.39 -32.10
C CYS A 66 -18.04 -4.47 -31.04
N SER A 67 -16.99 -4.96 -30.38
CA SER A 67 -16.16 -4.15 -29.48
C SER A 67 -14.98 -3.48 -30.20
N GLY A 68 -14.68 -3.91 -31.43
CA GLY A 68 -13.59 -3.38 -32.23
C GLY A 68 -13.69 -3.78 -33.72
N PRO A 69 -12.71 -3.39 -34.55
CA PRO A 69 -12.79 -3.54 -36.00
C PRO A 69 -12.53 -4.98 -36.49
N GLN A 70 -11.99 -5.87 -35.65
CA GLN A 70 -11.55 -7.20 -36.09
C GLN A 70 -12.71 -8.21 -36.13
N GLY A 71 -12.52 -9.29 -36.89
CA GLY A 71 -13.53 -10.34 -37.09
C GLY A 71 -13.76 -11.26 -35.88
N ASP A 72 -12.86 -11.21 -34.90
CA ASP A 72 -12.90 -11.92 -33.62
C ASP A 72 -13.37 -11.05 -32.44
N GLU A 73 -13.76 -9.80 -32.72
CA GLU A 73 -14.27 -8.83 -31.74
C GLU A 73 -15.78 -8.60 -31.91
N CYS A 74 -16.51 -9.59 -32.44
CA CYS A 74 -17.96 -9.52 -32.59
C CYS A 74 -18.67 -9.80 -31.24
N GLU A 75 -19.69 -9.01 -30.94
CA GLU A 75 -20.62 -9.26 -29.82
C GLU A 75 -21.90 -9.96 -30.30
N THR A 76 -22.37 -9.61 -31.50
CA THR A 76 -23.50 -10.28 -32.17
C THR A 76 -23.19 -10.45 -33.65
N CYS A 77 -23.81 -11.45 -34.26
CA CYS A 77 -23.52 -11.82 -35.63
C CYS A 77 -24.51 -11.27 -36.65
N SER A 78 -24.01 -10.99 -37.85
CA SER A 78 -24.85 -10.66 -38.98
C SER A 78 -25.68 -11.87 -39.44
N SER A 79 -26.75 -11.60 -40.18
CA SER A 79 -27.64 -12.65 -40.72
C SER A 79 -26.95 -13.62 -41.68
N PHE A 80 -25.78 -13.27 -42.23
CA PHE A 80 -25.03 -14.12 -43.17
C PHE A 80 -24.16 -15.17 -42.48
N SER A 81 -23.79 -14.92 -41.22
CA SER A 81 -22.93 -15.77 -40.40
C SER A 81 -23.48 -15.78 -38.97
N PRO A 82 -24.68 -16.33 -38.73
CA PRO A 82 -25.47 -16.08 -37.52
C PRO A 82 -24.93 -16.76 -36.26
N MET A 83 -23.90 -17.59 -36.37
CA MET A 83 -23.43 -18.43 -35.27
C MET A 83 -22.18 -17.82 -34.65
N LEU A 84 -22.32 -17.27 -33.45
CA LEU A 84 -21.19 -16.71 -32.69
C LEU A 84 -20.41 -17.83 -32.01
N TYR A 85 -19.09 -17.72 -31.97
CA TYR A 85 -18.21 -18.55 -31.15
C TYR A 85 -16.93 -17.79 -30.81
N LYS A 86 -16.69 -17.56 -29.51
CA LYS A 86 -15.47 -16.87 -29.00
C LYS A 86 -15.19 -15.56 -29.76
N GLY A 87 -16.22 -14.73 -29.92
CA GLY A 87 -16.11 -13.42 -30.59
C GLY A 87 -16.06 -13.47 -32.13
N THR A 88 -16.05 -14.66 -32.74
CA THR A 88 -16.02 -14.82 -34.19
C THR A 88 -17.35 -15.36 -34.72
N CYS A 89 -17.82 -14.85 -35.85
CA CYS A 89 -19.08 -15.26 -36.46
C CYS A 89 -18.87 -16.27 -37.60
N PHE A 90 -19.59 -17.40 -37.55
CA PHE A 90 -19.53 -18.50 -38.51
C PHE A 90 -20.88 -18.75 -39.19
N ARG A 91 -20.84 -19.41 -40.36
CA ARG A 91 -22.06 -19.87 -41.05
C ARG A 91 -22.59 -21.18 -40.47
N GLU A 92 -21.68 -22.02 -40.03
CA GLU A 92 -21.91 -23.29 -39.34
C GLU A 92 -20.94 -23.37 -38.17
N CYS A 93 -21.36 -24.00 -37.08
CA CYS A 93 -20.50 -24.13 -35.90
C CYS A 93 -19.21 -24.91 -36.24
N PRO A 94 -18.04 -24.45 -35.75
CA PRO A 94 -16.77 -25.13 -36.00
C PRO A 94 -16.72 -26.54 -35.42
N ALA A 95 -15.79 -27.37 -35.90
CA ALA A 95 -15.61 -28.73 -35.40
C ALA A 95 -15.41 -28.75 -33.86
N GLY A 96 -15.98 -29.76 -33.19
CA GLY A 96 -15.98 -29.84 -31.73
C GLY A 96 -17.02 -28.95 -31.03
N THR A 97 -17.93 -28.30 -31.77
CA THR A 97 -19.02 -27.48 -31.19
C THR A 97 -20.39 -27.84 -31.78
N TYR A 98 -21.46 -27.45 -31.09
CA TYR A 98 -22.84 -27.59 -31.55
C TYR A 98 -23.61 -26.27 -31.39
N TYR A 99 -24.65 -26.07 -32.19
CA TYR A 99 -25.46 -24.85 -32.12
C TYR A 99 -26.50 -24.94 -30.99
N GLN A 100 -26.39 -24.05 -30.01
CA GLN A 100 -27.35 -23.91 -28.92
C GLN A 100 -28.37 -22.83 -29.29
N THR A 101 -29.61 -23.24 -29.57
CA THR A 101 -30.67 -22.33 -30.06
C THR A 101 -31.16 -21.31 -29.02
N GLU A 102 -31.04 -21.61 -27.73
CA GLU A 102 -31.48 -20.70 -26.66
C GLU A 102 -30.57 -19.47 -26.56
N ASP A 103 -29.27 -19.65 -26.79
CA ASP A 103 -28.25 -18.61 -26.65
C ASP A 103 -27.81 -18.03 -28.00
N ASN A 104 -28.24 -18.62 -29.12
CA ASN A 104 -27.79 -18.29 -30.48
C ASN A 104 -26.25 -18.33 -30.65
N GLU A 105 -25.58 -19.19 -29.90
CA GLU A 105 -24.12 -19.33 -29.88
C GLU A 105 -23.73 -20.81 -30.08
N CYS A 106 -22.53 -21.05 -30.61
CA CYS A 106 -21.94 -22.39 -30.61
C CYS A 106 -21.36 -22.71 -29.23
N GLN A 107 -21.72 -23.88 -28.70
CA GLN A 107 -21.21 -24.40 -27.43
C GLN A 107 -20.31 -25.61 -27.67
N GLU A 108 -19.34 -25.84 -26.79
CA GLU A 108 -18.39 -26.94 -26.92
C GLU A 108 -19.06 -28.30 -26.68
N CYS A 109 -18.68 -29.29 -27.49
CA CYS A 109 -19.07 -30.69 -27.30
C CYS A 109 -18.40 -31.31 -26.06
N HIS A 110 -18.84 -32.50 -25.67
CA HIS A 110 -18.05 -33.32 -24.74
C HIS A 110 -16.64 -33.57 -25.33
N PRO A 111 -15.54 -33.51 -24.53
CA PRO A 111 -14.16 -33.57 -25.04
C PRO A 111 -13.78 -34.84 -25.81
N THR A 112 -14.59 -35.89 -25.74
CA THR A 112 -14.39 -37.13 -26.50
C THR A 112 -15.02 -37.09 -27.90
N CYS A 113 -15.87 -36.10 -28.19
CA CYS A 113 -16.56 -35.97 -29.47
C CYS A 113 -15.79 -35.03 -30.42
N ALA A 114 -15.55 -35.47 -31.65
CA ALA A 114 -15.18 -34.59 -32.75
C ALA A 114 -16.41 -33.83 -33.31
N SER A 115 -17.61 -34.42 -33.21
CA SER A 115 -18.89 -33.79 -33.55
C SER A 115 -20.00 -34.31 -32.63
N CYS A 116 -20.95 -33.44 -32.26
CA CYS A 116 -22.01 -33.77 -31.31
C CYS A 116 -23.34 -33.07 -31.65
N ARG A 117 -24.42 -33.52 -30.99
CA ARG A 117 -25.74 -32.86 -31.02
C ARG A 117 -26.06 -32.05 -29.76
N GLY A 118 -25.17 -32.11 -28.77
CA GLY A 118 -25.30 -31.42 -27.50
C GLY A 118 -24.11 -31.74 -26.58
N PRO A 119 -24.14 -31.26 -25.32
CA PRO A 119 -22.95 -31.22 -24.46
C PRO A 119 -22.63 -32.56 -23.80
N GLU A 120 -23.55 -33.52 -23.84
CA GLU A 120 -23.44 -34.77 -23.06
C GLU A 120 -22.61 -35.85 -23.79
N PRO A 121 -21.90 -36.74 -23.07
CA PRO A 121 -21.03 -37.76 -23.67
C PRO A 121 -21.73 -38.75 -24.61
N HIS A 122 -23.02 -38.99 -24.38
CA HIS A 122 -23.86 -39.90 -25.17
C HIS A 122 -24.51 -39.21 -26.38
N GLN A 123 -24.19 -37.94 -26.62
CA GLN A 123 -24.69 -37.15 -27.75
C GLN A 123 -23.61 -36.94 -28.83
N CYS A 124 -22.49 -37.69 -28.76
CA CYS A 124 -21.49 -37.71 -29.82
C CYS A 124 -22.06 -38.34 -31.09
N THR A 125 -21.74 -37.76 -32.24
CA THR A 125 -21.96 -38.36 -33.57
C THR A 125 -20.68 -38.84 -34.22
N GLU A 126 -19.55 -38.25 -33.85
CA GLU A 126 -18.22 -38.65 -34.29
C GLU A 126 -17.24 -38.47 -33.12
N CYS A 127 -16.34 -39.43 -32.93
CA CYS A 127 -15.38 -39.42 -31.84
C CYS A 127 -14.06 -38.77 -32.25
N GLU A 128 -13.35 -38.24 -31.26
CA GLU A 128 -11.98 -37.77 -31.46
C GLU A 128 -11.04 -38.86 -31.97
N ARG A 129 -9.95 -38.45 -32.63
CA ARG A 129 -9.01 -39.41 -33.25
C ARG A 129 -8.45 -40.38 -32.21
N GLY A 130 -8.49 -41.67 -32.53
CA GLY A 130 -8.03 -42.74 -31.64
C GLY A 130 -9.11 -43.29 -30.70
N LEU A 131 -10.31 -42.70 -30.71
CA LEU A 131 -11.48 -43.21 -30.01
C LEU A 131 -12.45 -43.90 -30.99
N VAL A 132 -13.28 -44.79 -30.45
CA VAL A 132 -14.33 -45.51 -31.16
C VAL A 132 -15.68 -45.24 -30.50
N LEU A 133 -16.70 -44.97 -31.31
CA LEU A 133 -18.07 -44.78 -30.85
C LEU A 133 -18.70 -46.13 -30.53
N ASP A 134 -19.15 -46.34 -29.30
CA ASP A 134 -19.97 -47.50 -28.96
C ASP A 134 -21.38 -47.32 -29.54
N PRO A 135 -21.83 -48.20 -30.44
CA PRO A 135 -23.13 -48.06 -31.09
C PRO A 135 -24.33 -48.20 -30.14
N ASN A 136 -24.14 -48.75 -28.93
CA ASN A 136 -25.22 -48.92 -27.96
C ASN A 136 -25.37 -47.71 -27.03
N SER A 137 -24.26 -47.28 -26.41
CA SER A 137 -24.27 -46.17 -25.47
C SER A 137 -24.09 -44.79 -26.13
N LEU A 138 -23.70 -44.75 -27.41
CA LEU A 138 -23.31 -43.53 -28.14
C LEU A 138 -22.18 -42.74 -27.45
N GLN A 139 -21.38 -43.42 -26.63
CA GLN A 139 -20.21 -42.84 -25.96
C GLN A 139 -18.94 -43.24 -26.69
N CYS A 140 -17.95 -42.35 -26.64
CA CYS A 140 -16.64 -42.58 -27.25
C CYS A 140 -15.68 -43.23 -26.25
N GLY A 141 -14.94 -44.25 -26.70
CA GLY A 141 -14.01 -45.01 -25.89
C GLY A 141 -12.65 -45.25 -26.56
N VAL A 142 -11.62 -45.60 -25.79
CA VAL A 142 -10.28 -45.94 -26.28
C VAL A 142 -10.23 -47.36 -26.84
N THR A 143 -9.33 -47.61 -27.80
CA THR A 143 -9.01 -48.97 -28.26
C THR A 143 -7.50 -49.22 -28.21
N GLY A 144 -7.09 -50.40 -27.74
CA GLY A 144 -5.67 -50.76 -27.63
C GLY A 144 -4.89 -49.92 -26.60
N ASP A 145 -3.70 -49.44 -26.96
CA ASP A 145 -2.78 -48.64 -26.13
C ASP A 145 -3.06 -47.11 -26.16
N ALA A 146 -4.24 -46.70 -26.66
CA ALA A 146 -4.60 -45.29 -26.76
C ALA A 146 -4.92 -44.68 -25.39
N HIS A 147 -4.38 -43.48 -25.12
CA HIS A 147 -4.71 -42.70 -23.93
C HIS A 147 -5.96 -41.85 -24.19
N CYS A 148 -6.73 -41.60 -23.14
CA CYS A 148 -7.87 -40.68 -23.21
C CYS A 148 -7.41 -39.25 -23.59
N PRO A 149 -8.23 -38.49 -24.34
CA PRO A 149 -7.91 -37.11 -24.68
C PRO A 149 -7.85 -36.20 -23.44
N LEU A 150 -7.24 -35.02 -23.60
CA LEU A 150 -7.16 -34.02 -22.53
C LEU A 150 -8.56 -33.67 -21.99
N GLY A 151 -8.63 -33.40 -20.69
CA GLY A 151 -9.89 -33.16 -19.98
C GLY A 151 -10.69 -34.42 -19.64
N THR A 152 -10.15 -35.62 -19.91
CA THR A 152 -10.76 -36.90 -19.54
C THR A 152 -9.76 -37.85 -18.89
N TYR A 153 -10.26 -38.86 -18.18
CA TYR A 153 -9.45 -39.92 -17.57
C TYR A 153 -10.07 -41.29 -17.84
N LEU A 154 -9.23 -42.33 -17.78
CA LEU A 154 -9.68 -43.71 -17.94
C LEU A 154 -10.29 -44.22 -16.63
N GLU A 155 -11.57 -44.60 -16.67
CA GLU A 155 -12.26 -45.12 -15.50
C GLU A 155 -12.10 -46.66 -15.42
N HIS A 156 -11.45 -47.14 -14.36
CA HIS A 156 -11.25 -48.55 -13.97
C HIS A 156 -11.70 -49.64 -14.98
N ASP A 157 -10.77 -50.08 -15.84
CA ASP A 157 -10.88 -51.23 -16.76
C ASP A 157 -12.06 -51.24 -17.75
N GLN A 158 -12.70 -50.10 -17.98
CA GLN A 158 -13.67 -49.96 -19.06
C GLN A 158 -13.08 -49.02 -20.07
N PHE A 159 -13.15 -49.41 -21.33
CA PHE A 159 -12.65 -48.69 -22.51
C PHE A 159 -13.24 -47.27 -22.68
N THR A 160 -13.85 -46.68 -21.66
CA THR A 160 -14.61 -45.45 -21.67
C THR A 160 -13.84 -44.34 -20.97
N CYS A 161 -13.70 -43.20 -21.64
CA CYS A 161 -13.10 -42.01 -21.05
C CYS A 161 -14.18 -41.16 -20.37
N SER A 162 -14.00 -40.92 -19.08
CA SER A 162 -14.90 -40.09 -18.27
C SER A 162 -14.32 -38.68 -18.14
N SER A 163 -15.18 -37.66 -18.14
CA SER A 163 -14.74 -36.27 -18.05
C SER A 163 -14.13 -35.93 -16.68
N CYS A 164 -13.09 -35.10 -16.71
CA CYS A 164 -12.54 -34.47 -15.52
C CYS A 164 -13.51 -33.41 -14.95
N HIS A 165 -13.29 -33.01 -13.70
CA HIS A 165 -13.95 -31.82 -13.17
C HIS A 165 -13.64 -30.58 -14.01
N ARG A 166 -14.62 -29.67 -14.12
CA ARG A 166 -14.50 -28.42 -14.89
C ARG A 166 -13.25 -27.63 -14.45
N GLY A 167 -12.44 -27.20 -15.41
CA GLY A 167 -11.19 -26.45 -15.17
C GLY A 167 -9.93 -27.32 -15.09
N CYS A 168 -10.06 -28.64 -15.02
CA CYS A 168 -8.93 -29.55 -15.06
C CYS A 168 -8.56 -29.92 -16.50
N LEU A 169 -7.28 -29.84 -16.82
CA LEU A 169 -6.78 -30.22 -18.13
C LEU A 169 -6.34 -31.68 -18.18
N SER A 170 -5.77 -32.18 -17.09
CA SER A 170 -5.53 -33.61 -16.90
C SER A 170 -5.89 -34.00 -15.48
N CYS A 171 -6.45 -35.19 -15.32
CA CYS A 171 -6.87 -35.71 -14.03
C CYS A 171 -6.62 -37.21 -13.94
N GLU A 172 -6.42 -37.69 -12.71
CA GLU A 172 -6.34 -39.12 -12.37
C GLU A 172 -7.66 -39.65 -11.81
N GLY A 173 -8.67 -38.79 -11.70
CA GLY A 173 -10.00 -39.12 -11.22
C GLY A 173 -10.94 -37.92 -11.27
N PRO A 174 -12.20 -38.08 -10.83
CA PRO A 174 -13.24 -37.05 -11.01
C PRO A 174 -13.00 -35.77 -10.21
N GLN A 175 -12.09 -35.77 -9.23
CA GLN A 175 -11.76 -34.63 -8.35
C GLN A 175 -10.25 -34.45 -8.14
N LEU A 176 -9.42 -35.31 -8.74
CA LEU A 176 -7.97 -35.28 -8.55
C LEU A 176 -7.31 -34.83 -9.85
N CYS A 177 -7.01 -33.55 -9.93
CA CYS A 177 -6.46 -32.92 -11.12
C CYS A 177 -4.94 -32.83 -11.03
N SER A 178 -4.29 -33.22 -12.10
CA SER A 178 -2.82 -33.18 -12.23
C SER A 178 -2.37 -31.88 -12.88
N THR A 179 -3.19 -31.30 -13.76
CA THR A 179 -2.96 -29.97 -14.35
C THR A 179 -4.26 -29.19 -14.53
N CYS A 180 -4.16 -27.86 -14.48
CA CYS A 180 -5.29 -26.94 -14.67
C CYS A 180 -5.03 -26.06 -15.89
N ALA A 181 -6.05 -25.84 -16.72
CA ALA A 181 -5.98 -24.85 -17.79
C ALA A 181 -6.31 -23.46 -17.22
N ALA A 182 -5.56 -22.44 -17.64
CA ALA A 182 -5.88 -21.05 -17.32
C ALA A 182 -7.31 -20.72 -17.80
N PRO A 183 -8.14 -19.99 -17.01
CA PRO A 183 -7.77 -19.17 -15.85
C PRO A 183 -7.83 -19.89 -14.47
N HIS A 184 -7.83 -21.22 -14.42
CA HIS A 184 -7.80 -21.96 -13.15
C HIS A 184 -6.38 -22.36 -12.76
N TYR A 185 -6.11 -22.42 -11.45
CA TYR A 185 -4.79 -22.68 -10.91
C TYR A 185 -4.78 -23.93 -10.04
N LEU A 186 -3.77 -24.77 -10.23
CA LEU A 186 -3.60 -26.01 -9.46
C LEU A 186 -3.17 -25.69 -8.03
N ASP A 187 -3.98 -26.10 -7.06
CA ASP A 187 -3.71 -26.09 -5.63
C ASP A 187 -4.04 -27.46 -5.01
N ASN A 188 -3.02 -28.14 -4.49
CA ASN A 188 -3.11 -29.45 -3.84
C ASN A 188 -4.01 -30.49 -4.53
N GLY A 189 -3.94 -30.58 -5.87
CA GLY A 189 -4.73 -31.53 -6.68
C GLY A 189 -6.11 -31.04 -7.11
N THR A 190 -6.47 -29.79 -6.81
CA THR A 190 -7.74 -29.16 -7.24
C THR A 190 -7.47 -27.89 -8.05
N CYS A 191 -8.35 -27.58 -9.00
CA CYS A 191 -8.26 -26.35 -9.79
C CYS A 191 -9.13 -25.27 -9.15
N VAL A 192 -8.50 -24.20 -8.65
CA VAL A 192 -9.17 -23.06 -8.01
C VAL A 192 -9.13 -21.83 -8.90
N HIS A 193 -10.14 -20.98 -8.79
CA HIS A 193 -10.20 -19.70 -9.52
C HIS A 193 -9.24 -18.65 -8.96
N SER A 194 -8.87 -18.75 -7.68
CA SER A 194 -7.96 -17.81 -7.04
C SER A 194 -7.09 -18.55 -6.02
N CYS A 195 -5.78 -18.32 -6.12
CA CYS A 195 -4.82 -18.99 -5.25
C CYS A 195 -5.00 -18.56 -3.78
N PRO A 196 -4.87 -19.49 -2.82
CA PRO A 196 -5.01 -19.19 -1.40
C PRO A 196 -3.90 -18.27 -0.88
N LEU A 197 -4.12 -17.68 0.31
CA LEU A 197 -3.12 -16.84 0.97
C LEU A 197 -1.78 -17.58 1.14
N GLY A 198 -0.68 -16.85 0.98
CA GLY A 198 0.67 -17.42 0.96
C GLY A 198 1.09 -18.06 -0.35
N THR A 199 0.24 -18.00 -1.40
CA THR A 199 0.58 -18.43 -2.75
C THR A 199 0.23 -17.35 -3.78
N TYR A 200 0.82 -17.43 -4.98
CA TYR A 200 0.54 -16.56 -6.11
C TYR A 200 0.24 -17.37 -7.38
N SER A 201 -0.53 -16.78 -8.28
CA SER A 201 -0.88 -17.36 -9.58
C SER A 201 0.30 -17.29 -10.55
N SER A 202 0.67 -18.42 -11.13
CA SER A 202 1.69 -18.52 -12.17
C SER A 202 1.15 -19.37 -13.33
N SER A 203 1.54 -19.03 -14.56
CA SER A 203 1.21 -19.83 -15.73
C SER A 203 2.46 -20.30 -16.48
N GLN A 204 2.39 -21.48 -17.09
CA GLN A 204 3.43 -22.00 -17.98
C GLN A 204 2.78 -22.56 -19.25
N ASP A 205 3.37 -22.26 -20.39
CA ASP A 205 2.90 -22.80 -21.68
C ASP A 205 3.54 -24.16 -21.93
N ALA A 206 2.70 -25.15 -22.20
CA ALA A 206 3.10 -26.49 -22.63
C ALA A 206 2.23 -26.90 -23.81
N ASP A 207 2.85 -27.29 -24.92
CA ASP A 207 2.16 -27.77 -26.14
C ASP A 207 1.08 -26.82 -26.68
N GLY A 208 1.31 -25.51 -26.58
CA GLY A 208 0.37 -24.47 -27.04
C GLY A 208 -0.79 -24.20 -26.06
N GLN A 209 -0.73 -24.77 -24.86
CA GLN A 209 -1.75 -24.60 -23.82
C GLN A 209 -1.17 -24.00 -22.54
N GLN A 210 -1.87 -23.00 -22.00
CA GLN A 210 -1.43 -22.28 -20.80
C GLN A 210 -1.93 -22.98 -19.53
N LEU A 211 -0.99 -23.55 -18.77
CA LEU A 211 -1.22 -24.27 -17.52
C LEU A 211 -1.14 -23.32 -16.32
N GLY A 212 -2.13 -23.35 -15.42
CA GLY A 212 -2.16 -22.53 -14.21
C GLY A 212 -1.71 -23.27 -12.95
N PHE A 213 -0.85 -22.65 -12.15
CA PHE A 213 -0.34 -23.18 -10.88
C PHE A 213 -0.42 -22.15 -9.76
N CYS A 214 -0.74 -22.60 -8.54
CA CYS A 214 -0.49 -21.82 -7.33
C CYS A 214 0.92 -22.14 -6.81
N ARG A 215 1.77 -21.12 -6.76
CA ARG A 215 3.16 -21.23 -6.30
C ARG A 215 3.32 -20.51 -4.96
N PRO A 216 4.11 -21.04 -4.01
CA PRO A 216 4.28 -20.41 -2.71
C PRO A 216 4.99 -19.06 -2.84
N CYS A 217 4.58 -18.11 -1.99
CA CYS A 217 5.29 -16.86 -1.79
C CYS A 217 6.63 -17.07 -1.07
N ASP A 218 7.49 -16.04 -1.11
CA ASP A 218 8.61 -15.95 -0.17
C ASP A 218 8.08 -15.99 1.28
N PRO A 219 8.72 -16.73 2.21
CA PRO A 219 8.27 -16.86 3.59
C PRO A 219 8.15 -15.54 4.36
N VAL A 220 8.82 -14.46 3.92
CA VAL A 220 8.65 -13.14 4.55
C VAL A 220 7.30 -12.48 4.22
N CYS A 221 6.55 -13.04 3.25
CA CYS A 221 5.30 -12.51 2.73
C CYS A 221 4.07 -13.27 3.22
N SER A 222 3.00 -12.53 3.51
CA SER A 222 1.66 -13.10 3.72
C SER A 222 0.85 -13.15 2.42
N SER A 223 1.08 -12.22 1.50
CA SER A 223 0.57 -12.25 0.13
C SER A 223 1.60 -11.67 -0.83
N CYS A 224 1.63 -12.16 -2.07
CA CYS A 224 2.63 -11.79 -3.06
C CYS A 224 2.06 -11.88 -4.49
N THR A 225 2.74 -11.24 -5.44
CA THR A 225 2.52 -11.37 -6.89
C THR A 225 3.55 -12.28 -7.56
N GLY A 226 4.55 -12.76 -6.81
CA GLY A 226 5.68 -13.51 -7.34
C GLY A 226 6.48 -14.19 -6.23
N ALA A 227 7.48 -14.98 -6.62
CA ALA A 227 8.28 -15.78 -5.69
C ALA A 227 9.30 -14.95 -4.89
N SER A 228 9.59 -13.71 -5.27
CA SER A 228 10.62 -12.89 -4.63
C SER A 228 10.09 -12.14 -3.42
N ALA A 229 10.94 -11.91 -2.42
CA ALA A 229 10.70 -10.98 -1.32
C ALA A 229 10.36 -9.53 -1.75
N LYS A 230 10.64 -9.16 -3.01
CA LYS A 230 10.26 -7.87 -3.62
C LYS A 230 8.84 -7.86 -4.18
N ASP A 231 8.29 -9.02 -4.49
CA ASP A 231 6.94 -9.18 -5.07
C ASP A 231 5.88 -9.26 -3.97
N CYS A 232 6.25 -8.85 -2.76
CA CYS A 232 5.41 -8.93 -1.60
C CYS A 232 4.31 -7.86 -1.65
N LEU A 233 3.06 -8.23 -1.38
CA LEU A 233 1.92 -7.32 -1.24
C LEU A 233 1.59 -7.04 0.24
N THR A 234 1.77 -8.02 1.11
CA THR A 234 1.66 -7.84 2.56
C THR A 234 2.74 -8.65 3.27
N CYS A 235 3.29 -8.10 4.35
CA CYS A 235 4.34 -8.74 5.11
C CYS A 235 3.76 -9.77 6.10
N SER A 236 4.52 -10.83 6.33
CA SER A 236 4.22 -11.80 7.39
C SER A 236 4.24 -11.14 8.78
N PRO A 237 3.52 -11.70 9.78
CA PRO A 237 3.52 -11.17 11.13
C PRO A 237 4.94 -10.97 11.70
N GLY A 238 5.21 -9.79 12.25
CA GLY A 238 6.53 -9.42 12.78
C GLY A 238 7.46 -8.73 11.79
N HIS A 239 7.08 -8.64 10.51
CA HIS A 239 7.80 -7.86 9.51
C HIS A 239 7.11 -6.51 9.23
N LEU A 240 7.92 -5.53 8.84
CA LEU A 240 7.53 -4.17 8.52
C LEU A 240 7.68 -3.90 7.04
N ARG A 241 6.78 -3.10 6.49
CA ARG A 241 6.82 -2.73 5.09
C ARG A 241 7.80 -1.58 4.84
N LEU A 242 8.77 -1.80 3.96
CA LEU A 242 9.67 -0.76 3.45
C LEU A 242 9.57 -0.72 1.92
N LEU A 243 8.79 0.21 1.39
CA LEU A 243 8.41 0.24 -0.03
C LEU A 243 7.82 -1.12 -0.47
N HIS A 244 8.53 -1.86 -1.33
CA HIS A 244 8.11 -3.19 -1.82
C HIS A 244 8.73 -4.35 -1.04
N LEU A 245 9.61 -4.08 -0.07
CA LEU A 245 10.31 -5.08 0.73
C LEU A 245 9.64 -5.26 2.09
N CYS A 246 9.80 -6.44 2.66
CA CYS A 246 9.45 -6.74 4.05
C CYS A 246 10.74 -6.92 4.86
N VAL A 247 10.89 -6.11 5.91
CA VAL A 247 12.09 -6.07 6.76
C VAL A 247 11.71 -6.33 8.22
N SER A 248 12.58 -6.97 8.99
CA SER A 248 12.33 -7.19 10.43
C SER A 248 12.46 -5.92 11.26
N HIS A 249 13.31 -4.98 10.81
CA HIS A 249 13.55 -3.69 11.46
C HIS A 249 13.75 -2.59 10.41
N CYS A 250 13.35 -1.36 10.74
CA CYS A 250 13.56 -0.21 9.85
C CYS A 250 15.06 0.15 9.80
N PRO A 251 15.62 0.35 8.59
CA PRO A 251 17.01 0.76 8.44
C PRO A 251 17.22 2.21 8.91
N LYS A 252 18.49 2.62 9.00
CA LYS A 252 18.85 4.02 9.31
C LYS A 252 18.20 4.99 8.32
N GLY A 253 17.75 6.14 8.81
CA GLY A 253 16.97 7.10 8.03
C GLY A 253 15.47 6.78 7.93
N TYR A 254 14.99 5.71 8.59
CA TYR A 254 13.58 5.35 8.68
C TYR A 254 13.18 5.09 10.14
N TYR A 255 11.92 5.33 10.46
CA TYR A 255 11.31 4.98 11.74
C TYR A 255 10.11 4.04 11.52
N LYS A 256 9.78 3.27 12.55
CA LYS A 256 8.61 2.40 12.52
C LYS A 256 7.36 3.24 12.76
N ASP A 257 6.44 3.23 11.79
CA ASP A 257 5.09 3.75 11.96
C ASP A 257 4.08 2.63 11.70
N SER A 258 3.19 2.37 12.66
CA SER A 258 2.20 1.27 12.63
C SER A 258 2.78 -0.10 12.17
N SER A 259 2.68 -0.42 10.88
CA SER A 259 3.18 -1.64 10.21
C SER A 259 4.21 -1.37 9.10
N GLY A 260 4.65 -0.12 8.92
CA GLY A 260 5.58 0.33 7.89
C GLY A 260 6.82 1.02 8.44
N CYS A 261 7.78 1.23 7.54
CA CYS A 261 8.98 2.01 7.77
C CYS A 261 8.89 3.32 6.97
N GLU A 262 8.71 4.42 7.68
CA GLU A 262 8.57 5.75 7.10
C GLU A 262 9.89 6.52 7.18
N LYS A 263 10.14 7.37 6.17
CA LYS A 263 11.40 8.11 6.08
C LYS A 263 11.47 9.20 7.16
N CYS A 264 12.63 9.35 7.78
CA CYS A 264 12.91 10.44 8.71
C CYS A 264 12.86 11.81 8.02
N HIS A 265 12.64 12.87 8.81
CA HIS A 265 12.87 14.24 8.36
C HIS A 265 14.31 14.40 7.84
N HIS A 266 14.52 15.26 6.83
CA HIS A 266 15.82 15.38 6.16
C HIS A 266 16.97 15.82 7.09
N SER A 267 16.64 16.45 8.22
CA SER A 267 17.59 16.87 9.24
C SER A 267 18.14 15.71 10.08
N CYS A 268 17.58 14.51 9.93
CA CYS A 268 17.85 13.37 10.80
C CYS A 268 18.49 12.20 10.07
N ALA A 269 19.60 11.70 10.62
CA ALA A 269 20.17 10.41 10.25
C ALA A 269 19.44 9.25 10.95
N LEU A 270 18.94 9.49 12.17
CA LEU A 270 18.12 8.55 12.94
C LEU A 270 17.00 9.32 13.63
N CYS A 271 15.77 8.81 13.55
CA CYS A 271 14.59 9.43 14.13
C CYS A 271 13.70 8.39 14.82
N SER A 272 12.81 8.86 15.68
CA SER A 272 11.72 8.07 16.30
C SER A 272 10.33 8.47 15.77
N GLY A 273 10.26 9.45 14.87
CA GLY A 273 9.02 10.02 14.38
C GLY A 273 9.23 10.88 13.12
N PRO A 274 8.14 11.46 12.58
CA PRO A 274 8.15 12.19 11.31
C PRO A 274 8.82 13.57 11.37
N GLY A 275 8.78 14.23 12.54
CA GLY A 275 9.18 15.63 12.69
C GLY A 275 10.68 15.84 12.93
N PRO A 276 11.19 17.07 12.74
CA PRO A 276 12.58 17.44 13.05
C PRO A 276 12.89 17.42 14.55
N ASP A 277 11.87 17.42 15.41
CA ASP A 277 11.92 17.30 16.87
C ASP A 277 11.87 15.85 17.37
N SER A 278 11.68 14.89 16.46
CA SER A 278 11.78 13.45 16.73
C SER A 278 13.15 12.90 16.35
N CYS A 279 14.16 13.77 16.27
CA CYS A 279 15.51 13.42 15.86
C CYS A 279 16.30 12.80 17.02
N ARG A 280 16.96 11.67 16.75
CA ARG A 280 17.90 11.05 17.70
C ARG A 280 19.36 11.29 17.32
N ILE A 281 19.63 11.37 16.02
CA ILE A 281 20.96 11.67 15.48
C ILE A 281 20.78 12.61 14.29
N CYS A 282 21.42 13.78 14.35
CA CYS A 282 21.41 14.75 13.27
C CYS A 282 22.16 14.24 12.04
N ALA A 283 21.64 14.58 10.86
CA ALA A 283 22.31 14.27 9.59
C ALA A 283 23.54 15.19 9.42
N PRO A 284 24.74 14.68 9.06
CA PRO A 284 25.90 15.54 8.79
C PRO A 284 25.60 16.52 7.63
N PRO A 285 26.00 17.81 7.71
CA PRO A 285 26.86 18.45 8.70
C PRO A 285 26.10 19.15 9.87
N LEU A 286 24.82 18.84 10.10
CA LEU A 286 23.99 19.50 11.12
C LEU A 286 24.50 19.24 12.55
N LEU A 287 24.26 20.23 13.41
CA LEU A 287 24.66 20.24 14.81
C LEU A 287 23.45 19.90 15.70
N GLU A 288 23.68 19.10 16.73
CA GLU A 288 22.68 18.80 17.75
C GLU A 288 22.56 19.96 18.74
N LEU A 289 21.36 20.45 18.98
CA LEU A 289 21.12 21.46 20.01
C LEU A 289 20.93 20.79 21.37
N GLN A 290 21.94 20.89 22.24
CA GLN A 290 22.00 20.15 23.51
C GLN A 290 20.75 20.39 24.38
N GLY A 291 20.13 19.30 24.83
CA GLY A 291 18.94 19.34 25.68
C GLY A 291 17.64 19.55 24.90
N THR A 292 17.70 19.44 23.56
CA THR A 292 16.55 19.37 22.66
C THR A 292 16.78 18.27 21.63
N ASN A 293 15.75 17.88 20.88
CA ASN A 293 15.89 16.95 19.75
C ASN A 293 16.06 17.66 18.40
N LEU A 294 16.43 18.94 18.41
CA LEU A 294 16.51 19.77 17.20
C LEU A 294 17.91 19.74 16.60
N CYS A 295 17.96 19.68 15.26
CA CYS A 295 19.18 19.77 14.48
C CYS A 295 19.23 21.10 13.73
N VAL A 296 20.35 21.81 13.85
CA VAL A 296 20.52 23.16 13.28
C VAL A 296 21.81 23.23 12.45
N GLU A 297 21.83 24.07 11.41
CA GLU A 297 23.04 24.27 10.60
C GLU A 297 24.12 25.05 11.34
N HIS A 298 23.71 26.03 12.15
CA HIS A 298 24.60 26.87 12.94
C HIS A 298 24.02 27.03 14.34
N CYS A 299 24.87 27.16 15.35
CA CYS A 299 24.38 27.37 16.71
C CYS A 299 23.64 28.71 16.82
N PRO A 300 22.39 28.70 17.35
CA PRO A 300 21.64 29.92 17.53
C PRO A 300 22.32 30.84 18.57
N GLN A 301 21.86 32.09 18.63
CA GLN A 301 22.29 33.02 19.68
C GLN A 301 22.13 32.38 21.07
N ARG A 302 23.05 32.70 21.99
CA ARG A 302 23.17 32.09 23.33
C ARG A 302 23.58 30.62 23.35
N PHE A 303 24.03 30.09 22.22
CA PHE A 303 24.70 28.79 22.15
C PHE A 303 26.06 28.95 21.49
N TYR A 304 27.00 28.09 21.88
CA TYR A 304 28.30 28.00 21.26
C TYR A 304 28.50 26.59 20.71
N GLN A 305 29.24 26.49 19.60
CA GLN A 305 29.55 25.20 19.00
C GLN A 305 30.68 24.52 19.77
N ASN A 306 30.43 23.29 20.21
CA ASN A 306 31.44 22.40 20.75
C ASN A 306 31.41 21.09 19.95
N GLU A 307 32.32 20.96 18.99
CA GLU A 307 32.34 19.89 17.98
C GLU A 307 31.04 19.86 17.15
N HIS A 308 30.23 18.81 17.29
CA HIS A 308 28.96 18.63 16.57
C HIS A 308 27.72 18.98 17.43
N VAL A 309 27.92 19.65 18.57
CA VAL A 309 26.86 19.96 19.53
C VAL A 309 26.86 21.45 19.85
N CYS A 310 25.69 22.07 19.83
CA CYS A 310 25.46 23.43 20.31
C CYS A 310 25.13 23.41 21.79
N LYS A 311 26.02 23.98 22.61
CA LYS A 311 25.86 24.04 24.07
C LYS A 311 25.42 25.43 24.50
N GLN A 312 24.60 25.51 25.54
CA GLN A 312 24.08 26.78 26.02
C GLN A 312 25.19 27.62 26.68
N CYS A 313 25.21 28.91 26.37
CA CYS A 313 26.01 29.89 27.08
C CYS A 313 25.49 30.10 28.52
N HIS A 314 26.32 30.69 29.38
CA HIS A 314 25.83 31.19 30.65
C HIS A 314 24.70 32.23 30.42
N ILE A 315 23.68 32.23 31.28
CA ILE A 315 22.45 33.02 31.11
C ILE A 315 22.69 34.54 30.95
N SER A 316 23.78 35.05 31.53
CA SER A 316 24.16 36.46 31.43
C SER A 316 24.75 36.85 30.08
N CYS A 317 25.21 35.88 29.27
CA CYS A 317 25.85 36.13 27.99
C CYS A 317 24.84 36.09 26.84
N GLN A 318 25.01 36.98 25.86
CA GLN A 318 24.32 36.90 24.58
C GLN A 318 25.07 35.98 23.61
N THR A 319 26.41 36.08 23.57
CA THR A 319 27.31 35.14 22.90
C THR A 319 28.46 34.77 23.82
N CYS A 320 29.03 33.58 23.67
CA CYS A 320 30.07 33.05 24.55
C CYS A 320 31.08 32.15 23.82
N SER A 321 32.25 31.94 24.41
CA SER A 321 33.22 30.93 23.97
C SER A 321 33.03 29.58 24.66
N ASP A 322 32.48 29.57 25.87
CA ASP A 322 32.12 28.36 26.61
C ASP A 322 30.93 28.62 27.58
N ALA A 323 30.48 27.59 28.29
CA ALA A 323 29.33 27.65 29.19
C ALA A 323 29.57 28.45 30.49
N SER A 324 30.79 28.92 30.76
CA SER A 324 31.12 29.62 32.00
C SER A 324 30.66 31.09 32.00
N PRO A 325 30.35 31.67 33.17
CA PRO A 325 29.95 33.08 33.30
C PRO A 325 31.05 34.10 32.92
N GLN A 326 32.30 33.64 32.79
CA GLN A 326 33.49 34.43 32.49
C GLN A 326 33.97 34.27 31.04
N ALA A 327 33.15 33.62 30.20
CA ALA A 327 33.41 33.38 28.81
C ALA A 327 32.42 34.13 27.90
N CYS A 328 31.81 35.21 28.40
CA CYS A 328 30.92 36.03 27.58
C CYS A 328 31.73 36.85 26.56
N LEU A 329 31.30 36.83 25.30
CA LEU A 329 31.85 37.67 24.23
C LEU A 329 31.01 38.94 24.02
N THR A 330 29.68 38.80 24.12
CA THR A 330 28.73 39.92 24.08
C THR A 330 27.66 39.77 25.16
N CYS A 331 27.10 40.90 25.60
CA CYS A 331 26.02 40.96 26.58
C CYS A 331 24.75 41.54 25.95
N ASP A 332 23.61 41.29 26.59
CA ASP A 332 22.36 41.95 26.24
C ASP A 332 22.43 43.46 26.38
N TYR A 333 21.60 44.16 25.62
CA TYR A 333 21.51 45.61 25.66
C TYR A 333 21.29 46.12 27.10
N GLY A 334 22.06 47.14 27.49
CA GLY A 334 22.06 47.70 28.84
C GLY A 334 22.91 46.94 29.87
N SER A 335 23.45 45.76 29.56
CA SER A 335 24.39 45.06 30.44
C SER A 335 25.83 45.53 30.21
N ILE A 336 26.66 45.48 31.25
CA ILE A 336 28.06 45.91 31.20
C ILE A 336 28.96 44.68 31.11
N LEU A 337 29.76 44.58 30.05
CA LEU A 337 30.81 43.56 29.93
C LEU A 337 32.07 44.03 30.66
N LYS A 338 32.52 43.28 31.67
CA LYS A 338 33.78 43.53 32.38
C LYS A 338 34.47 42.19 32.66
N ASP A 339 35.75 42.09 32.30
CA ASP A 339 36.56 40.88 32.50
C ASP A 339 35.88 39.61 31.94
N ASN A 340 35.26 39.73 30.75
CA ASN A 340 34.46 38.69 30.08
C ASN A 340 33.22 38.18 30.86
N VAL A 341 32.77 38.94 31.87
CA VAL A 341 31.54 38.70 32.63
C VAL A 341 30.52 39.79 32.31
N CYS A 342 29.27 39.39 32.05
CA CYS A 342 28.16 40.31 31.81
C CYS A 342 27.43 40.64 33.12
N PHE A 343 27.41 41.91 33.49
CA PHE A 343 26.69 42.42 34.66
C PHE A 343 25.39 43.11 34.23
N PRO A 344 24.21 42.55 34.58
CA PRO A 344 22.93 43.16 34.24
C PRO A 344 22.68 44.43 35.08
N ARG A 345 22.14 45.48 34.46
CA ARG A 345 21.73 46.72 35.16
C ARG A 345 20.37 46.62 35.85
N CYS A 346 19.49 45.80 35.30
CA CYS A 346 18.14 45.62 35.79
C CYS A 346 18.02 44.30 36.58
N LYS A 347 17.07 44.26 37.50
CA LYS A 347 16.76 43.06 38.28
C LYS A 347 15.96 42.05 37.45
N GLU A 348 15.83 40.84 37.98
CA GLU A 348 14.98 39.77 37.43
C GLU A 348 13.55 40.26 37.13
N GLY A 349 12.98 39.78 36.01
CA GLY A 349 11.67 40.20 35.53
C GLY A 349 11.62 41.58 34.83
N THR A 350 12.75 42.26 34.66
CA THR A 350 12.85 43.54 33.95
C THR A 350 14.00 43.57 32.94
N TYR A 351 13.86 44.33 31.86
CA TYR A 351 14.90 44.59 30.86
C TYR A 351 15.24 46.09 30.79
N PHE A 352 16.44 46.43 30.30
CA PHE A 352 16.86 47.81 30.11
C PHE A 352 16.33 48.33 28.77
N SER A 353 15.48 49.36 28.81
CA SER A 353 14.84 49.94 27.63
C SER A 353 15.69 51.06 27.00
N GLU A 354 15.30 51.47 25.79
CA GLU A 354 15.92 52.62 25.09
C GLU A 354 15.66 53.95 25.83
N GLN A 355 14.67 53.99 26.72
CA GLN A 355 14.37 55.14 27.59
C GLN A 355 15.26 55.17 28.85
N GLU A 356 16.31 54.36 28.89
CA GLU A 356 17.24 54.21 30.01
C GLU A 356 16.56 53.79 31.34
N SER A 357 15.39 53.14 31.25
CA SER A 357 14.64 52.62 32.40
C SER A 357 14.62 51.09 32.43
N CYS A 358 14.31 50.51 33.60
CA CYS A 358 14.06 49.08 33.72
C CYS A 358 12.57 48.79 33.59
N ASP A 359 12.18 48.23 32.45
CA ASP A 359 10.79 47.97 32.09
C ASP A 359 10.46 46.47 32.24
N PRO A 360 9.20 46.09 32.53
CA PRO A 360 8.84 44.70 32.80
C PRO A 360 8.92 43.80 31.57
N CYS A 361 9.35 42.56 31.79
CA CYS A 361 9.28 41.48 30.80
C CYS A 361 7.84 41.02 30.52
N ASP A 362 7.65 40.25 29.45
CA ASP A 362 6.44 39.44 29.30
C ASP A 362 6.27 38.50 30.51
N ARG A 363 5.03 38.27 30.95
CA ARG A 363 4.70 37.49 32.16
C ARG A 363 5.16 36.04 32.10
N SER A 364 5.43 35.51 30.92
CA SER A 364 5.94 34.14 30.73
C SER A 364 7.45 34.02 30.95
N CYS A 365 8.21 35.11 30.81
CA CYS A 365 9.66 35.11 30.98
C CYS A 365 10.05 35.37 32.43
N ARG A 366 11.09 34.67 32.90
CA ARG A 366 11.80 34.97 34.15
C ARG A 366 12.91 36.01 33.92
N HIS A 367 13.67 35.81 32.85
CA HIS A 367 14.63 36.77 32.32
C HIS A 367 14.32 37.04 30.84
N CYS A 368 14.43 38.29 30.40
CA CYS A 368 14.16 38.72 29.03
C CYS A 368 15.17 39.75 28.55
N PHE A 369 15.29 39.92 27.23
CA PHE A 369 16.08 40.98 26.60
C PHE A 369 15.20 42.01 25.88
N GLY A 370 13.87 41.91 26.05
CA GLY A 370 12.90 42.84 25.49
C GLY A 370 11.47 42.52 25.94
N PRO A 371 10.48 43.33 25.53
CA PRO A 371 9.11 43.25 26.05
C PRO A 371 8.28 42.13 25.42
N LYS A 372 8.70 41.55 24.30
CA LYS A 372 7.88 40.58 23.54
C LYS A 372 8.00 39.16 24.14
N PRO A 373 6.97 38.30 23.98
CA PRO A 373 7.01 36.91 24.44
C PRO A 373 8.03 36.02 23.70
N GLN A 374 8.59 36.50 22.57
CA GLN A 374 9.68 35.86 21.81
C GLN A 374 11.07 36.43 22.18
N GLN A 375 11.16 37.17 23.28
CA GLN A 375 12.40 37.76 23.78
C GLN A 375 12.74 37.25 25.18
N CYS A 376 12.34 36.01 25.49
CA CYS A 376 12.66 35.34 26.74
C CYS A 376 14.06 34.70 26.67
N VAL A 377 14.80 34.82 27.77
CA VAL A 377 16.08 34.13 28.01
C VAL A 377 15.88 32.89 28.86
N SER A 378 14.94 32.95 29.80
CA SER A 378 14.53 31.83 30.64
C SER A 378 13.08 32.01 31.08
N CYS A 379 12.47 30.91 31.52
CA CYS A 379 11.05 30.84 31.82
C CYS A 379 10.78 30.79 33.31
N ASN A 380 9.58 31.20 33.70
CA ASN A 380 9.06 31.01 35.05
C ASN A 380 8.86 29.51 35.35
N ASP A 381 8.69 29.18 36.63
CA ASP A 381 8.54 27.78 37.08
C ASP A 381 7.40 27.06 36.32
N ASN A 382 7.58 25.77 36.02
CA ASN A 382 6.68 24.94 35.21
C ASN A 382 6.51 25.36 33.74
N ALA A 383 7.45 26.14 33.18
CA ALA A 383 7.55 26.41 31.75
C ALA A 383 8.95 26.09 31.20
N GLY A 384 9.00 25.63 29.95
CA GLY A 384 10.23 25.35 29.21
C GLY A 384 10.47 26.37 28.11
N LEU A 385 11.73 26.70 27.85
CA LEU A 385 12.10 27.64 26.79
C LEU A 385 12.16 26.93 25.44
N HIS A 386 11.41 27.43 24.45
CA HIS A 386 11.54 27.03 23.05
C HIS A 386 12.67 27.82 22.39
N VAL A 387 13.85 27.21 22.28
CA VAL A 387 15.10 27.90 21.92
C VAL A 387 15.04 28.63 20.58
N VAL A 388 14.49 28.00 19.54
CA VAL A 388 14.43 28.58 18.18
C VAL A 388 13.52 29.80 18.12
N GLU A 389 12.47 29.82 18.94
CA GLU A 389 11.45 30.88 18.92
C GLU A 389 11.59 31.86 20.09
N SER A 390 12.56 31.60 20.99
CA SER A 390 12.86 32.39 22.19
C SER A 390 11.62 32.72 23.03
N ARG A 391 10.68 31.77 23.12
CA ARG A 391 9.43 31.90 23.89
C ARG A 391 9.26 30.79 24.90
N CYS A 392 8.54 31.10 25.98
CA CYS A 392 8.22 30.14 27.02
C CYS A 392 6.92 29.40 26.73
N ALA A 393 6.92 28.08 26.90
CA ALA A 393 5.74 27.24 26.77
C ALA A 393 5.51 26.46 28.09
N PRO A 394 4.26 26.30 28.54
CA PRO A 394 3.95 25.56 29.76
C PRO A 394 4.34 24.09 29.61
N CYS A 395 4.92 23.50 30.65
CA CYS A 395 5.31 22.09 30.63
C CYS A 395 4.08 21.17 30.71
N CYS A 396 4.07 20.10 29.92
CA CYS A 396 2.97 19.14 29.91
C CYS A 396 2.81 18.43 31.25
N SER A 397 1.60 18.47 31.81
CA SER A 397 1.24 17.65 32.98
C SER A 397 0.97 16.22 32.53
N SER A 398 1.44 15.24 33.30
CA SER A 398 1.50 13.80 32.98
C SER A 398 0.16 13.10 32.72
N ASN A 399 -0.96 13.83 32.64
CA ASN A 399 -2.31 13.25 32.56
C ASN A 399 -3.30 13.99 31.64
N ARG A 400 -2.83 14.81 30.69
CA ARG A 400 -3.69 15.35 29.61
C ARG A 400 -2.93 15.45 28.29
N ASN A 401 -3.42 14.76 27.27
CA ASN A 401 -3.13 15.04 25.85
C ASN A 401 -3.77 16.39 25.47
N SER A 402 -3.22 17.49 25.98
CA SER A 402 -3.64 18.84 25.61
C SER A 402 -2.69 19.38 24.55
N SER A 403 -3.23 19.70 23.38
CA SER A 403 -2.56 20.52 22.38
C SER A 403 -2.19 21.87 22.99
N GLY A 404 -0.90 22.20 23.03
CA GLY A 404 -0.39 23.52 23.50
C GLY A 404 0.58 23.52 24.69
N CYS A 405 1.14 22.38 25.10
CA CYS A 405 2.19 22.31 26.13
C CYS A 405 3.49 21.70 25.56
N CYS A 406 4.61 21.97 26.21
CA CYS A 406 5.90 21.41 25.83
C CYS A 406 6.34 20.25 26.75
N VAL A 407 7.01 19.24 26.19
CA VAL A 407 7.78 18.26 26.96
C VAL A 407 9.07 18.91 27.45
N CYS A 408 9.12 19.25 28.73
CA CYS A 408 10.26 19.95 29.31
C CYS A 408 11.29 18.99 29.90
N ASP A 409 12.58 19.27 29.69
CA ASP A 409 13.66 18.65 30.46
C ASP A 409 13.87 19.41 31.77
N ILE A 410 13.80 18.69 32.90
CA ILE A 410 13.83 19.27 34.26
C ILE A 410 15.23 19.81 34.61
N ARG A 411 16.29 19.34 33.94
CA ARG A 411 17.68 19.74 34.20
C ARG A 411 18.07 20.96 33.39
N THR A 412 17.62 21.05 32.14
CA THR A 412 17.98 22.15 31.24
C THR A 412 16.91 23.25 31.18
N ALA A 413 15.69 23.00 31.69
CA ALA A 413 14.53 23.89 31.58
C ALA A 413 14.20 24.25 30.11
N LEU A 414 14.57 23.36 29.18
CA LEU A 414 14.33 23.52 27.75
C LEU A 414 13.12 22.71 27.31
N CYS A 415 12.52 23.20 26.22
CA CYS A 415 11.48 22.50 25.50
C CYS A 415 12.09 21.47 24.53
N VAL A 416 11.88 20.18 24.79
CA VAL A 416 12.52 19.08 24.03
C VAL A 416 11.74 18.72 22.77
N GLU A 417 10.41 18.71 22.86
CA GLU A 417 9.48 18.38 21.78
C GLU A 417 8.38 19.46 21.70
N ALA A 418 8.08 19.91 20.47
CA ALA A 418 7.04 20.90 20.25
C ALA A 418 5.64 20.22 20.28
N PRO A 419 4.59 20.91 20.75
CA PRO A 419 3.25 20.36 20.75
C PRO A 419 2.80 20.02 19.31
N VAL A 420 2.38 18.77 19.09
CA VAL A 420 1.82 18.32 17.81
C VAL A 420 0.58 19.15 17.47
N PRO A 421 0.54 19.87 16.34
CA PRO A 421 -0.69 20.49 15.87
C PRO A 421 -1.67 19.42 15.41
N LYS A 422 -2.91 19.45 15.89
CA LYS A 422 -3.98 18.64 15.31
C LYS A 422 -4.23 19.13 13.88
N LEU A 423 -3.85 18.34 12.87
CA LEU A 423 -4.46 18.47 11.56
C LEU A 423 -5.89 17.90 11.64
N GLY A 424 -6.88 18.75 11.39
CA GLY A 424 -8.26 18.35 11.10
C GLY A 424 -9.33 18.88 12.06
N ALA A 425 -9.80 20.10 11.81
CA ALA A 425 -11.22 20.46 11.84
C ALA A 425 -11.38 21.85 11.20
N ASP A 426 -12.24 21.91 10.20
CA ASP A 426 -12.42 22.99 9.25
C ASP A 426 -12.77 24.36 9.82
N GLN A 427 -12.45 25.36 9.00
CA GLN A 427 -12.96 26.72 9.02
C GLN A 427 -14.49 26.73 8.91
N ASP A 428 -15.16 27.48 9.78
CA ASP A 428 -16.09 28.50 9.28
C ASP A 428 -16.16 29.73 10.21
N ARG A 429 -16.26 30.88 9.57
CA ARG A 429 -16.47 32.22 10.14
C ARG A 429 -17.90 32.34 10.67
N SER A 430 -18.13 33.01 11.79
CA SER A 430 -18.76 34.34 11.74
C SER A 430 -18.88 35.05 13.09
N LEU A 431 -18.97 36.36 12.94
CA LEU A 431 -19.08 37.48 13.88
C LEU A 431 -20.49 37.57 14.49
N GLY A 432 -20.63 38.02 15.75
CA GLY A 432 -21.91 38.50 16.27
C GLY A 432 -22.08 38.47 17.79
N THR A 433 -22.20 39.65 18.37
CA THR A 433 -22.62 39.99 19.74
C THR A 433 -24.09 39.65 20.01
N ASP A 434 -24.44 39.19 21.23
CA ASP A 434 -25.42 39.85 22.12
C ASP A 434 -25.71 39.05 23.42
N GLU A 435 -26.02 39.82 24.46
CA GLU A 435 -26.51 39.40 25.78
C GLU A 435 -27.97 38.88 25.75
N GLY A 436 -28.31 37.99 26.70
CA GLY A 436 -29.59 38.09 27.41
C GLY A 436 -30.61 36.93 27.30
N THR A 437 -30.91 36.36 28.47
CA THR A 437 -32.20 35.79 28.93
C THR A 437 -32.58 34.32 28.67
N ASP A 438 -32.47 33.55 29.76
CA ASP A 438 -33.48 32.71 30.43
C ASP A 438 -34.28 31.58 29.74
N LEU A 439 -34.17 30.43 30.42
CA LEU A 439 -35.20 29.41 30.74
C LEU A 439 -35.79 28.54 29.61
N SER A 440 -35.33 27.28 29.55
CA SER A 440 -36.19 26.15 29.97
C SER A 440 -35.46 24.81 29.96
N SER A 441 -35.67 24.12 31.06
CA SER A 441 -35.31 22.76 31.43
C SER A 441 -36.09 21.67 30.69
N ALA A 442 -35.46 20.53 30.39
CA ALA A 442 -35.99 19.20 30.69
C ALA A 442 -34.94 18.07 30.59
N SER A 443 -34.47 17.62 31.76
CA SER A 443 -34.55 16.24 32.25
C SER A 443 -33.91 15.08 31.48
N LYS A 444 -32.83 14.49 32.04
CA LYS A 444 -32.91 13.20 32.78
C LYS A 444 -31.59 12.84 33.46
N VAL A 445 -31.62 12.88 34.80
CA VAL A 445 -30.65 12.25 35.69
C VAL A 445 -31.02 10.77 35.81
N LEU A 446 -30.10 9.88 35.46
CA LEU A 446 -30.17 8.45 35.81
C LEU A 446 -28.98 8.13 36.71
N LYS A 447 -29.25 7.98 38.01
CA LYS A 447 -28.36 7.30 38.95
C LYS A 447 -28.62 5.80 38.86
N HIS A 448 -27.63 5.02 38.46
CA HIS A 448 -27.58 3.59 38.76
C HIS A 448 -26.31 3.27 39.55
N THR A 449 -26.54 3.13 40.86
CA THR A 449 -26.04 2.11 41.79
C THR A 449 -24.84 1.24 41.34
N SER A 450 -23.77 1.37 42.11
CA SER A 450 -22.58 0.54 42.19
C SER A 450 -22.86 -0.90 42.64
N ALA A 451 -22.34 -1.87 41.90
CA ALA A 451 -22.06 -3.22 42.39
C ALA A 451 -20.74 -3.69 41.78
N SER A 452 -19.67 -3.72 42.58
CA SER A 452 -18.40 -4.32 42.18
C SER A 452 -17.72 -4.99 43.38
N LEU A 453 -17.56 -6.31 43.25
CA LEU A 453 -16.74 -7.24 44.04
C LEU A 453 -16.61 -8.51 43.16
N PRO A 454 -15.55 -9.33 43.29
CA PRO A 454 -14.17 -9.06 42.93
C PRO A 454 -13.64 -10.05 41.88
N LEU A 455 -13.11 -9.56 40.75
CA LEU A 455 -12.48 -10.42 39.71
C LEU A 455 -11.12 -11.03 40.12
N ALA A 456 -10.58 -10.66 41.28
CA ALA A 456 -9.27 -11.14 41.75
C ALA A 456 -9.30 -12.58 42.31
N LEU A 457 -10.45 -13.05 42.82
CA LEU A 457 -10.57 -14.39 43.42
C LEU A 457 -10.70 -15.51 42.37
N LEU A 458 -11.21 -15.20 41.17
CA LEU A 458 -11.34 -16.19 40.09
C LEU A 458 -10.02 -16.45 39.36
N LEU A 459 -9.13 -15.45 39.29
CA LEU A 459 -7.79 -15.61 38.70
C LEU A 459 -6.85 -16.45 39.58
N ALA A 460 -6.99 -16.34 40.91
CA ALA A 460 -6.19 -17.11 41.86
C ALA A 460 -6.52 -18.62 41.83
N LEU A 461 -7.81 -18.97 41.69
CA LEU A 461 -8.24 -20.38 41.59
C LEU A 461 -7.86 -21.02 40.24
N GLY A 462 -7.82 -20.23 39.15
CA GLY A 462 -7.39 -20.72 37.83
C GLY A 462 -5.90 -21.11 37.78
N LEU A 463 -5.04 -20.36 38.46
CA LEU A 463 -3.60 -20.63 38.48
C LEU A 463 -3.25 -21.90 39.29
N VAL A 464 -3.98 -22.16 40.38
CA VAL A 464 -3.79 -23.38 41.19
C VAL A 464 -4.23 -24.63 40.43
N CYS A 465 -5.35 -24.58 39.68
CA CYS A 465 -5.79 -25.68 38.84
C CYS A 465 -4.81 -25.95 37.67
N GLY A 466 -4.24 -24.91 37.06
CA GLY A 466 -3.25 -25.06 35.98
C GLY A 466 -1.95 -25.73 36.42
N ALA A 467 -1.47 -25.40 37.63
CA ALA A 467 -0.26 -26.01 38.20
C ALA A 467 -0.43 -27.51 38.50
N VAL A 468 -1.62 -27.95 38.95
CA VAL A 468 -1.91 -29.36 39.24
C VAL A 468 -1.99 -30.20 37.96
N VAL A 469 -2.51 -29.64 36.86
CA VAL A 469 -2.57 -30.31 35.55
C VAL A 469 -1.16 -30.44 34.94
N LEU A 470 -0.32 -29.41 35.03
CA LEU A 470 1.06 -29.46 34.56
C LEU A 470 1.92 -30.43 35.38
N TYR A 471 1.70 -30.51 36.70
CA TYR A 471 2.38 -31.47 37.56
C TYR A 471 1.99 -32.93 37.23
N ARG A 472 0.71 -33.21 36.97
CA ARG A 472 0.25 -34.54 36.54
C ARG A 472 0.66 -34.91 35.11
N ALA A 473 0.83 -33.94 34.21
CA ALA A 473 1.34 -34.17 32.86
C ALA A 473 2.84 -34.49 32.83
N ARG A 474 3.65 -33.87 33.72
CA ARG A 474 5.09 -34.13 33.84
C ARG A 474 5.40 -35.53 34.39
N SER A 475 4.50 -36.08 35.22
CA SER A 475 4.62 -37.43 35.79
C SER A 475 4.37 -38.57 34.78
N ARG A 476 3.81 -38.30 33.59
CA ARG A 476 3.45 -39.33 32.60
C ARG A 476 4.35 -39.40 31.36
N ARG A 477 5.37 -38.54 31.24
CA ARG A 477 6.24 -38.47 30.05
C ARG A 477 7.62 -39.12 30.21
N THR A 478 7.92 -39.74 31.35
CA THR A 478 9.17 -40.48 31.54
C THR A 478 8.94 -41.99 31.37
N LEU A 479 8.62 -42.44 30.15
CA LEU A 479 8.76 -43.83 29.70
C LEU A 479 8.61 -43.89 28.17
N CYS A 480 9.55 -44.61 27.51
CA CYS A 480 9.69 -44.96 26.08
C CYS A 480 10.44 -43.95 25.17
N TRP A 481 11.74 -44.17 24.92
CA TRP A 481 12.37 -44.81 23.71
C TRP A 481 12.80 -43.72 22.70
N LYS A 482 14.07 -43.48 22.31
CA LYS A 482 15.30 -44.24 22.05
C LYS A 482 15.24 -45.22 20.86
N GLN A 483 15.56 -44.71 19.65
CA GLN A 483 16.25 -45.35 18.50
C GLN A 483 16.48 -44.26 17.42
N SER A 484 17.70 -43.89 17.00
CA SER A 484 18.73 -44.57 16.17
C SER A 484 18.48 -44.46 14.66
N TYR A 485 19.27 -43.63 13.97
CA TYR A 485 19.68 -43.74 12.54
C TYR A 485 21.02 -42.98 12.40
N GLU A 486 22.17 -43.65 12.38
CA GLU A 486 22.93 -44.23 11.24
C GLU A 486 23.51 -43.24 10.22
N LYS A 487 24.86 -43.26 10.18
CA LYS A 487 25.77 -42.61 9.23
C LYS A 487 25.85 -43.43 7.95
N LEU A 488 25.88 -42.77 6.80
CA LEU A 488 26.45 -43.33 5.56
C LEU A 488 27.43 -42.34 4.93
N SER A 489 28.69 -42.75 4.91
CA SER A 489 29.78 -42.26 4.07
C SER A 489 29.82 -43.09 2.79
N GLY A 490 29.89 -42.45 1.63
CA GLY A 490 30.09 -43.13 0.35
C GLY A 490 30.53 -42.17 -0.74
N SER A 491 31.77 -42.35 -1.19
CA SER A 491 32.49 -41.61 -2.23
C SER A 491 32.14 -42.13 -3.62
N SER A 492 32.03 -41.24 -4.61
CA SER A 492 32.53 -41.53 -5.97
C SER A 492 32.65 -40.26 -6.83
N THR A 493 33.87 -40.11 -7.34
CA THR A 493 34.44 -39.19 -8.31
C THR A 493 33.80 -39.24 -9.70
N VAL A 494 33.55 -38.08 -10.33
CA VAL A 494 33.63 -37.88 -11.81
C VAL A 494 34.17 -36.48 -12.10
N ASN A 495 35.06 -36.40 -13.08
CA ASN A 495 35.96 -35.31 -13.44
C ASN A 495 35.41 -34.44 -14.59
N MET A 496 35.63 -33.11 -14.47
CA MET A 496 36.03 -32.13 -15.52
C MET A 496 35.09 -31.74 -16.69
N PRO A 497 35.34 -30.62 -17.45
CA PRO A 497 36.15 -29.40 -17.19
C PRO A 497 35.53 -28.06 -17.72
N HIS A 498 36.35 -26.99 -17.68
CA HIS A 498 36.24 -25.64 -18.31
C HIS A 498 35.56 -24.56 -17.44
N GLY A 499 36.10 -23.37 -17.14
CA GLY A 499 37.20 -22.58 -17.70
C GLY A 499 36.69 -21.16 -18.04
N VAL A 500 37.52 -20.12 -17.84
CA VAL A 500 37.43 -18.68 -18.27
C VAL A 500 37.17 -17.65 -17.13
N PRO A 501 37.86 -16.48 -17.12
CA PRO A 501 38.60 -15.97 -15.95
C PRO A 501 38.17 -14.59 -15.37
N ASP A 502 38.83 -14.22 -14.26
CA ASP A 502 38.90 -12.86 -13.67
C ASP A 502 39.58 -11.82 -14.57
N PRO A 503 39.20 -10.53 -14.43
CA PRO A 503 40.09 -9.41 -14.72
C PRO A 503 40.42 -8.61 -13.45
N THR A 504 41.70 -8.65 -13.09
CA THR A 504 42.36 -7.71 -12.18
C THR A 504 42.58 -6.35 -12.84
N THR A 505 42.38 -5.28 -12.06
CA THR A 505 43.18 -4.04 -11.98
C THR A 505 43.61 -3.32 -13.26
N ARG A 506 43.17 -2.06 -13.40
CA ARG A 506 43.90 -1.04 -14.18
C ARG A 506 44.05 0.25 -13.37
N THR A 507 45.29 0.51 -13.00
CA THR A 507 45.81 1.79 -12.52
C THR A 507 46.01 2.77 -13.68
N MET A 508 45.71 4.06 -13.41
CA MET A 508 46.41 5.31 -13.80
C MET A 508 46.85 5.52 -15.26
N TRP A 509 46.45 6.64 -15.86
CA TRP A 509 47.29 7.72 -16.47
C TRP A 509 46.36 8.73 -17.18
N MET A 510 46.21 9.91 -16.59
CA MET A 510 46.09 11.27 -17.18
C MET A 510 45.34 12.20 -16.22
#